data_AF-A0A1R2D137-F1
#
_entry.id   AF-A0A1R2D137-F1
#
_cell.length_a   1.000
_cell.length_b   1.000
_cell.length_c   1.000
_cell.angle_alpha   90.00
_cell.angle_beta   90.00
_cell.angle_gamma   90.00
#
_symmetry.space_group_name_H-M   'P 1'
#
loop_
_entity.id
_entity.type
_entity.pdbx_description
1 polymer ?
#
loop_
_entity_poly.entity_id
_entity_poly.type
_entity_poly.pdbx_seq_one_letter_code
_entity_poly.pdbx_strand_id
1 'polypeptide(L)'
;MLGAFGSNRWVRHGDGDNKWTGGLLRITTGPKDWEDVEYIDMAESCDLIDVPCEVFSSLKSGGAAFCFFEVIAYISTIIWMTKITFIILQRPFLDNIIVYIWPGVGLGCHILGEIIWSGVTKAKFDGNCKNYKEKELCSTEGPAVVLTVTCLYIVAFALFIVFYIKRFE
;
A
#
# COMPACT_ATOMS: atom_id res chain seq x y z
N MET A 1 -0.81 -6.55 4.44
CA MET A 1 -1.86 -5.55 4.13
C MET A 1 -1.96 -4.53 5.27
N LEU A 2 -2.53 -4.85 6.45
CA LEU A 2 -2.65 -3.89 7.57
C LEU A 2 -1.32 -3.25 8.05
N GLY A 3 -0.23 -4.01 8.08
CA GLY A 3 1.09 -3.47 8.48
C GLY A 3 1.64 -2.40 7.54
N ALA A 4 1.22 -2.39 6.26
CA ALA A 4 1.63 -1.36 5.32
C ALA A 4 0.90 -0.04 5.61
N PHE A 5 -0.40 -0.07 5.86
CA PHE A 5 -1.18 1.12 6.23
C PHE A 5 -0.65 1.84 7.47
N GLY A 6 -0.27 1.08 8.49
CA GLY A 6 0.26 1.62 9.74
C GLY A 6 1.72 2.04 9.69
N SER A 7 2.42 1.79 8.57
CA SER A 7 3.80 2.25 8.44
C SER A 7 3.83 3.77 8.38
N ASN A 8 4.56 4.37 9.32
CA ASN A 8 4.78 5.81 9.33
C ASN A 8 5.89 6.25 8.36
N ARG A 9 6.51 5.31 7.63
CA ARG A 9 7.66 5.54 6.76
C ARG A 9 7.40 4.93 5.41
N TRP A 10 6.56 5.58 4.61
CA TRP A 10 6.34 5.25 3.21
C TRP A 10 7.28 6.00 2.30
N VAL A 11 7.42 7.30 2.53
CA VAL A 11 8.27 8.18 1.75
C VAL A 11 9.15 9.05 2.63
N ARG A 12 10.25 9.51 2.05
CA ARG A 12 11.10 10.56 2.64
C ARG A 12 11.53 11.55 1.57
N HIS A 13 11.80 12.77 2.00
CA HIS A 13 12.24 13.86 1.13
C HIS A 13 13.12 14.86 1.89
N GLY A 14 14.00 15.54 1.15
CA GLY A 14 14.86 16.61 1.67
C GLY A 14 16.04 16.13 2.52
N ASP A 15 16.86 17.11 2.91
CA ASP A 15 18.03 16.95 3.78
C ASP A 15 18.05 18.10 4.81
N GLY A 16 18.73 17.90 5.95
CA GLY A 16 18.87 18.92 6.99
C GLY A 16 17.52 19.33 7.63
N ASP A 17 17.32 20.64 7.82
CA ASP A 17 16.16 21.22 8.51
C ASP A 17 14.83 21.06 7.73
N ASN A 18 14.89 20.80 6.42
CA ASN A 18 13.73 20.59 5.56
C ASN A 18 13.42 19.09 5.31
N LYS A 19 14.16 18.20 5.98
CA LYS A 19 13.94 16.76 5.86
C LYS A 19 12.63 16.38 6.50
N TRP A 20 11.81 15.61 5.78
CA TRP A 20 10.61 15.02 6.33
C TRP A 20 10.46 13.57 5.87
N THR A 21 9.72 12.80 6.67
CA THR A 21 9.23 11.48 6.30
C THR A 21 7.73 11.45 6.45
N GLY A 22 7.08 10.62 5.65
CA GLY A 22 5.65 10.53 5.63
C GLY A 22 5.17 9.11 5.49
N GLY A 23 4.00 8.87 6.07
CA GLY A 23 3.22 7.66 5.86
C GLY A 23 2.48 7.72 4.52
N LEU A 24 1.42 6.92 4.41
CA LEU A 24 0.67 6.82 3.15
C LEU A 24 -0.09 8.10 2.79
N LEU A 25 -0.61 8.84 3.79
CA LEU A 25 -1.48 10.00 3.60
C LEU A 25 -1.11 11.24 4.43
N ARG A 26 -0.04 11.16 5.23
CA ARG A 26 0.37 12.24 6.13
C ARG A 26 1.88 12.30 6.32
N ILE A 27 2.38 13.47 6.67
CA ILE A 27 3.73 13.66 7.16
C ILE A 27 3.79 13.12 8.58
N THR A 28 4.82 12.36 8.92
CA THR A 28 4.96 11.70 10.23
C THR A 28 6.10 12.28 11.04
N THR A 29 7.13 12.79 10.40
CA THR A 29 8.21 13.57 11.03
C THR A 29 8.72 14.61 10.05
N GLY A 30 9.07 15.81 10.51
CA GLY A 30 9.54 16.89 9.65
C GLY A 30 9.73 18.20 10.42
N PRO A 31 9.76 19.35 9.73
CA PRO A 31 9.64 20.66 10.36
C PRO A 31 8.42 20.71 11.29
N LYS A 32 8.50 21.47 12.40
CA LYS A 32 7.45 21.53 13.43
C LYS A 32 6.05 21.81 12.89
N ASP A 33 5.96 22.67 11.86
CA ASP A 33 4.68 23.07 11.28
C ASP A 33 4.10 22.01 10.31
N TRP A 34 4.87 20.96 10.01
CA TRP A 34 4.52 19.92 9.03
C TRP A 34 4.29 18.56 9.71
N GLU A 35 4.75 18.38 10.94
CA GLU A 35 4.63 17.12 11.67
C GLU A 35 3.16 16.76 11.92
N ASP A 36 2.79 15.50 11.65
CA ASP A 36 1.41 14.98 11.72
C ASP A 36 0.37 15.67 10.83
N VAL A 37 0.79 16.50 9.86
CA VAL A 37 -0.10 17.15 8.89
C VAL A 37 -0.46 16.19 7.75
N GLU A 38 -1.73 16.19 7.33
CA GLU A 38 -2.18 15.39 6.20
C GLU A 38 -1.72 15.98 4.86
N TYR A 39 -1.47 15.12 3.87
CA TYR A 39 -1.07 15.58 2.54
C TYR A 39 -2.14 16.43 1.84
N ILE A 40 -3.40 16.30 2.24
CA ILE A 40 -4.48 17.16 1.75
C ILE A 40 -4.27 18.61 2.16
N ASP A 41 -3.98 18.87 3.43
CA ASP A 41 -3.79 20.23 3.95
C ASP A 41 -2.56 20.88 3.33
N MET A 42 -1.48 20.10 3.17
CA MET A 42 -0.26 20.55 2.49
C MET A 42 -0.47 20.85 1.01
N ALA A 43 -1.33 20.08 0.34
CA ALA A 43 -1.66 20.29 -1.07
C ALA A 43 -2.60 21.49 -1.30
N GLU A 44 -3.32 21.95 -0.27
CA GLU A 44 -4.22 23.11 -0.34
C GLU A 44 -3.54 24.42 0.09
N SER A 45 -2.43 24.34 0.83
CA SER A 45 -1.71 25.50 1.39
C SER A 45 -0.63 26.10 0.45
N CYS A 46 -0.74 25.88 -0.87
CA CYS A 46 0.31 26.18 -1.85
C CYS A 46 0.71 27.65 -1.97
N ASP A 47 -0.19 28.56 -1.63
CA ASP A 47 0.04 29.99 -1.76
C ASP A 47 0.75 30.60 -0.54
N LEU A 48 0.90 29.82 0.55
CA LEU A 48 1.32 30.33 1.85
C LEU A 48 2.72 29.88 2.28
N ILE A 49 3.24 28.79 1.70
CA ILE A 49 4.50 28.16 2.11
C ILE A 49 5.21 27.63 0.85
N ASP A 50 6.55 27.69 0.79
CA ASP A 50 7.41 27.10 -0.26
C ASP A 50 7.37 25.55 -0.21
N VAL A 51 6.16 25.00 -0.30
CA VAL A 51 5.82 23.59 -0.18
C VAL A 51 5.74 23.00 -1.58
N PRO A 52 6.37 21.85 -1.85
CA PRO A 52 6.25 21.18 -3.14
C PRO A 52 4.84 20.58 -3.32
N CYS A 53 3.84 21.41 -3.61
CA CYS A 53 2.44 21.00 -3.67
C CYS A 53 2.13 19.88 -4.65
N GLU A 54 2.81 19.85 -5.80
CA GLU A 54 2.68 18.76 -6.77
C GLU A 54 3.05 17.40 -6.15
N VAL A 55 4.04 17.39 -5.24
CA VAL A 55 4.48 16.20 -4.52
C VAL A 55 3.38 15.75 -3.55
N PHE A 56 2.84 16.67 -2.74
CA PHE A 56 1.78 16.34 -1.78
C PHE A 56 0.46 15.96 -2.45
N SER A 57 0.08 16.63 -3.54
CA SER A 57 -1.08 16.27 -4.35
C SER A 57 -0.93 14.87 -4.96
N SER A 58 0.27 14.54 -5.47
CA SER A 58 0.57 13.20 -5.99
C SER A 58 0.56 12.14 -4.89
N LEU A 59 1.11 12.44 -3.71
CA LEU A 59 1.09 11.55 -2.55
C LEU A 59 -0.33 11.31 -2.02
N LYS A 60 -1.16 12.35 -1.93
CA LYS A 60 -2.57 12.25 -1.58
C LYS A 60 -3.31 11.35 -2.56
N SER A 61 -3.18 11.62 -3.85
CA SER A 61 -3.87 10.86 -4.91
C SER A 61 -3.40 9.39 -4.97
N GLY A 62 -2.08 9.18 -4.97
CA GLY A 62 -1.49 7.84 -4.97
C GLY A 62 -1.82 7.05 -3.72
N GLY A 63 -1.75 7.67 -2.54
CA GLY A 63 -2.12 7.07 -1.26
C GLY A 63 -3.60 6.70 -1.19
N ALA A 64 -4.50 7.60 -1.63
CA ALA A 64 -5.93 7.34 -1.66
C ALA A 64 -6.29 6.21 -2.63
N ALA A 65 -5.67 6.18 -3.81
CA ALA A 65 -5.84 5.09 -4.76
C ALA A 65 -5.35 3.75 -4.18
N PHE A 66 -4.17 3.73 -3.55
CA PHE A 66 -3.66 2.55 -2.86
C PHE A 66 -4.64 2.05 -1.80
N CYS A 67 -5.13 2.93 -0.93
CA CYS A 67 -6.12 2.60 0.09
C CYS A 67 -7.37 1.94 -0.50
N PHE A 68 -7.90 2.50 -1.59
CA PHE A 68 -9.09 1.98 -2.25
C PHE A 68 -8.88 0.54 -2.74
N PHE A 69 -7.78 0.28 -3.45
CA PHE A 69 -7.47 -1.06 -3.94
C PHE A 69 -7.18 -2.05 -2.81
N GLU A 70 -6.51 -1.62 -1.75
CA GLU A 70 -6.26 -2.46 -0.59
C GLU A 70 -7.54 -2.84 0.16
N VAL A 71 -8.53 -1.95 0.26
CA VAL A 71 -9.83 -2.29 0.86
C VAL A 71 -10.51 -3.40 0.08
N ILE A 72 -10.48 -3.34 -1.25
CA ILE A 72 -11.01 -4.40 -2.12
C ILE A 72 -10.21 -5.70 -1.93
N ALA A 73 -8.88 -5.60 -1.87
CA ALA A 73 -8.01 -6.76 -1.64
C ALA A 73 -8.30 -7.44 -0.30
N TYR A 74 -8.55 -6.64 0.74
CA TYR A 74 -8.88 -7.11 2.07
C TYR A 74 -10.25 -7.79 2.13
N ILE A 75 -11.29 -7.19 1.53
CA ILE A 75 -12.62 -7.79 1.42
C ILE A 75 -12.54 -9.14 0.68
N SER A 76 -11.80 -9.19 -0.43
CA SER A 76 -11.59 -10.41 -1.21
C SER A 76 -10.90 -11.50 -0.39
N THR A 77 -9.90 -11.12 0.41
CA THR A 77 -9.20 -12.04 1.32
C THR A 77 -10.12 -12.56 2.44
N ILE A 78 -10.99 -11.71 3.00
CA ILE A 78 -11.99 -12.14 4.01
C ILE A 78 -12.96 -13.16 3.40
N ILE A 79 -13.47 -12.91 2.19
CA ILE A 79 -14.37 -13.85 1.50
C ILE A 79 -13.67 -15.19 1.29
N TRP A 80 -12.42 -15.17 0.86
CA TRP A 80 -11.61 -16.38 0.67
C TRP A 80 -11.39 -17.15 1.98
N MET A 81 -10.96 -16.47 3.04
CA MET A 81 -10.75 -17.09 4.37
C MET A 81 -12.05 -17.65 4.97
N THR A 82 -13.17 -16.96 4.76
CA THR A 82 -14.49 -17.45 5.16
C THR A 82 -14.82 -18.74 4.42
N LYS A 83 -14.66 -18.79 3.10
CA LYS A 83 -14.89 -20.00 2.31
C LYS A 83 -14.01 -21.17 2.76
N ILE A 84 -12.72 -20.93 3.03
CA ILE A 84 -11.81 -21.94 3.59
C ILE A 84 -12.35 -22.49 4.92
N THR A 85 -12.81 -21.61 5.81
CA THR A 85 -13.36 -22.01 7.11
C THR A 85 -14.57 -22.93 6.95
N PHE A 86 -15.51 -22.59 6.05
CA PHE A 86 -16.68 -23.44 5.78
C PHE A 86 -16.30 -24.78 5.15
N ILE A 87 -15.28 -24.82 4.29
CA ILE A 87 -14.72 -26.04 3.71
C ILE A 87 -14.12 -26.97 4.79
N ILE A 88 -13.46 -26.40 5.80
CA ILE A 88 -12.91 -27.14 6.94
C ILE A 88 -14.03 -27.69 7.82
N LEU A 89 -15.07 -26.89 8.07
CA LEU A 89 -16.25 -27.29 8.85
C LEU A 89 -17.22 -28.22 8.09
N GLN A 90 -16.89 -28.60 6.85
CA GLN A 90 -17.74 -29.42 5.97
C GLN A 90 -19.16 -28.85 5.79
N ARG A 91 -19.28 -27.53 5.79
CA ARG A 91 -20.55 -26.81 5.60
C ARG A 91 -20.66 -26.28 4.16
N PRO A 92 -21.84 -26.36 3.53
CA PRO A 92 -22.04 -25.73 2.23
C PRO A 92 -22.03 -24.20 2.40
N PHE A 93 -21.24 -23.51 1.60
CA PHE A 93 -21.20 -22.05 1.54
C PHE A 93 -20.55 -21.62 0.23
N LEU A 94 -21.32 -20.99 -0.66
CA LEU A 94 -20.92 -20.61 -2.02
C LEU A 94 -20.35 -21.78 -2.85
N ASP A 95 -20.21 -21.55 -4.15
CA ASP A 95 -19.56 -22.50 -5.07
C ASP A 95 -18.07 -22.68 -4.71
N ASN A 96 -17.49 -23.84 -5.00
CA ASN A 96 -16.05 -24.10 -4.82
C ASN A 96 -15.18 -23.29 -5.77
N ILE A 97 -15.70 -22.81 -6.90
CA ILE A 97 -14.93 -21.96 -7.83
C ILE A 97 -14.42 -20.65 -7.16
N ILE A 98 -15.17 -20.16 -6.16
CA ILE A 98 -14.86 -18.96 -5.34
C ILE A 98 -13.49 -19.08 -4.67
N VAL A 99 -13.06 -20.30 -4.36
CA VAL A 99 -11.77 -20.60 -3.72
C VAL A 99 -10.58 -20.17 -4.58
N TYR A 100 -10.74 -20.13 -5.91
CA TYR A 100 -9.70 -19.74 -6.85
C TYR A 100 -9.81 -18.27 -7.28
N ILE A 101 -11.04 -17.76 -7.41
CA ILE A 101 -11.29 -16.42 -7.93
C ILE A 101 -10.89 -15.34 -6.92
N TRP A 102 -11.42 -15.41 -5.70
CA TRP A 102 -11.24 -14.33 -4.72
C TRP A 102 -9.79 -14.08 -4.25
N PRO A 103 -8.94 -15.09 -4.02
CA PRO A 103 -7.53 -14.81 -3.76
C PRO A 103 -6.84 -14.18 -4.97
N GLY A 104 -7.21 -14.57 -6.19
CA GLY A 104 -6.71 -13.93 -7.42
C GLY A 104 -7.13 -12.47 -7.54
N VAL A 105 -8.40 -12.15 -7.25
CA VAL A 105 -8.91 -10.76 -7.17
C VAL A 105 -8.16 -9.99 -6.09
N GLY A 106 -7.98 -10.58 -4.90
CA GLY A 106 -7.26 -9.96 -3.80
C GLY A 106 -5.82 -9.60 -4.15
N LEU A 107 -5.08 -10.55 -4.70
CA LEU A 107 -3.71 -10.34 -5.16
C LEU A 107 -3.64 -9.31 -6.30
N GLY A 108 -4.56 -9.39 -7.27
CA GLY A 108 -4.63 -8.45 -8.39
C GLY A 108 -4.84 -7.02 -7.92
N CYS A 109 -5.80 -6.78 -7.01
CA CYS A 109 -6.04 -5.46 -6.44
C CYS A 109 -4.83 -4.95 -5.64
N HIS A 110 -4.18 -5.80 -4.84
CA HIS A 110 -2.96 -5.44 -4.10
C HIS A 110 -1.85 -4.92 -5.02
N ILE A 111 -1.53 -5.70 -6.08
CA ILE A 111 -0.51 -5.35 -7.06
C ILE A 111 -0.90 -4.08 -7.84
N LEU A 112 -2.17 -3.94 -8.23
CA LEU A 112 -2.64 -2.75 -8.93
C LEU A 112 -2.53 -1.49 -8.06
N GLY A 113 -2.89 -1.59 -6.78
CA GLY A 113 -2.70 -0.50 -5.81
C GLY A 113 -1.24 -0.06 -5.73
N GLU A 114 -0.33 -1.03 -5.60
CA GLU A 114 1.12 -0.78 -5.55
C GLU A 114 1.66 -0.10 -6.83
N ILE A 115 1.24 -0.59 -8.01
CA ILE A 115 1.64 -0.01 -9.30
C ILE A 115 1.14 1.42 -9.43
N ILE A 116 -0.14 1.68 -9.10
CA ILE A 116 -0.73 3.01 -9.19
C ILE A 116 -0.03 3.96 -8.22
N TRP A 117 0.19 3.53 -6.97
CA TRP A 117 0.90 4.32 -5.98
C TRP A 117 2.31 4.69 -6.47
N SER A 118 3.08 3.69 -6.93
CA SER A 118 4.44 3.90 -7.42
C SER A 118 4.49 4.82 -8.64
N GLY A 119 3.55 4.65 -9.57
CA GLY A 119 3.45 5.45 -10.79
C GLY A 119 3.03 6.89 -10.55
N VAL A 120 2.06 7.12 -9.65
CA VAL A 120 1.56 8.47 -9.33
C VAL A 120 2.57 9.23 -8.47
N THR A 121 3.13 8.60 -7.45
CA THR A 121 4.09 9.27 -6.54
C THR A 121 5.47 9.46 -7.14
N LYS A 122 5.84 8.65 -8.15
CA LYS A 122 7.18 8.64 -8.76
C LYS A 122 8.30 8.45 -7.73
N ALA A 123 8.00 7.81 -6.60
CA ALA A 123 8.97 7.57 -5.54
C ALA A 123 10.07 6.61 -6.02
N LYS A 124 11.32 7.01 -5.86
CA LYS A 124 12.51 6.24 -6.26
C LYS A 124 12.90 5.25 -5.16
N PHE A 125 13.38 4.07 -5.57
CA PHE A 125 13.90 3.03 -4.67
C PHE A 125 15.42 3.10 -4.46
N ASP A 126 16.12 4.03 -5.10
CA ASP A 126 17.59 4.10 -5.12
C ASP A 126 18.21 4.61 -3.80
N GLY A 127 17.39 4.97 -2.81
CA GLY A 127 17.84 5.38 -1.49
C GLY A 127 18.64 6.69 -1.46
N ASN A 128 18.73 7.41 -2.58
CA ASN A 128 19.57 8.60 -2.74
C ASN A 128 18.73 9.83 -3.10
N CYS A 129 17.76 10.18 -2.25
CA CYS A 129 17.01 11.41 -2.45
C CYS A 129 17.85 12.59 -2.03
N LYS A 130 18.45 13.25 -3.03
CA LYS A 130 19.19 14.49 -2.85
C LYS A 130 18.24 15.67 -3.03
N ASN A 131 18.39 16.63 -2.12
CA ASN A 131 17.94 18.02 -2.22
C ASN A 131 16.45 18.29 -2.50
N TYR A 132 15.83 19.06 -1.60
CA TYR A 132 14.42 19.45 -1.68
C TYR A 132 14.04 20.18 -2.99
N LYS A 133 15.01 20.82 -3.64
CA LYS A 133 14.82 21.55 -4.91
C LYS A 133 14.47 20.66 -6.09
N GLU A 134 14.85 19.38 -6.06
CA GLU A 134 14.64 18.45 -7.18
C GLU A 134 13.28 17.73 -7.08
N LYS A 135 12.49 18.00 -6.03
CA LYS A 135 11.15 17.40 -5.79
C LYS A 135 11.17 15.86 -5.79
N GLU A 136 12.32 15.23 -5.50
CA GLU A 136 12.47 13.77 -5.57
C GLU A 136 11.98 13.07 -4.28
N LEU A 137 11.15 12.05 -4.43
CA LEU A 137 10.67 11.22 -3.31
C LEU A 137 11.43 9.91 -3.25
N CYS A 138 11.76 9.46 -2.03
CA CYS A 138 12.34 8.14 -1.82
C CYS A 138 11.31 7.24 -1.18
N SER A 139 11.13 6.06 -1.76
CA SER A 139 10.50 4.93 -1.11
C SER A 139 11.30 4.52 0.12
N THR A 140 10.58 4.15 1.18
CA THR A 140 11.19 3.69 2.45
C THR A 140 10.59 2.34 2.87
N GLU A 141 10.19 2.17 4.12
CA GLU A 141 9.82 0.87 4.67
C GLU A 141 8.42 0.41 4.22
N GLY A 142 7.47 1.33 4.04
CA GLY A 142 6.10 1.05 3.60
C GLY A 142 6.07 0.23 2.29
N PRO A 143 6.64 0.75 1.19
CA PRO A 143 6.73 0.00 -0.07
C PRO A 143 7.44 -1.36 0.05
N ALA A 144 8.50 -1.46 0.86
CA ALA A 144 9.16 -2.75 1.10
C ALA A 144 8.25 -3.76 1.82
N VAL A 145 7.42 -3.29 2.76
CA VAL A 145 6.39 -4.11 3.42
C VAL A 145 5.32 -4.54 2.42
N VAL A 146 4.89 -3.67 1.51
CA VAL A 146 3.93 -4.02 0.44
C VAL A 146 4.50 -5.14 -0.44
N LEU A 147 5.73 -5.00 -0.95
CA LEU A 147 6.39 -6.05 -1.73
C LEU A 147 6.51 -7.38 -0.98
N THR A 148 6.84 -7.31 0.31
CA THR A 148 6.92 -8.51 1.18
C THR A 148 5.55 -9.19 1.30
N VAL A 149 4.48 -8.41 1.48
CA VAL A 149 3.11 -8.92 1.50
C VAL A 149 2.75 -9.57 0.18
N THR A 150 3.10 -8.97 -0.97
CA THR A 150 2.90 -9.56 -2.30
C THR A 150 3.54 -10.95 -2.39
N CYS A 151 4.82 -11.07 -2.01
CA CYS A 151 5.53 -12.36 -2.02
C CYS A 151 4.86 -13.41 -1.11
N LEU A 152 4.50 -13.03 0.12
CA LEU A 152 3.82 -13.93 1.06
C LEU A 152 2.45 -14.36 0.54
N TYR A 153 1.70 -13.45 -0.08
CA TYR A 153 0.39 -13.74 -0.65
C TYR A 153 0.51 -14.77 -1.78
N ILE A 154 1.47 -14.60 -2.70
CA ILE A 154 1.73 -15.55 -3.79
C ILE A 154 2.06 -16.95 -3.24
N VAL A 155 2.97 -17.03 -2.27
CA VAL A 155 3.36 -18.31 -1.66
C VAL A 155 2.18 -18.96 -0.94
N ALA A 156 1.42 -18.21 -0.15
CA ALA A 156 0.25 -18.72 0.55
C ALA A 156 -0.81 -19.25 -0.41
N PHE A 157 -1.07 -18.52 -1.50
CA PHE A 157 -2.04 -18.95 -2.52
C PHE A 157 -1.57 -20.21 -3.26
N ALA A 158 -0.30 -20.28 -3.65
CA ALA A 158 0.27 -21.46 -4.31
C ALA A 158 0.19 -22.71 -3.41
N LEU A 159 0.60 -22.58 -2.14
CA LEU A 159 0.50 -23.67 -1.16
C LEU A 159 -0.95 -24.11 -0.97
N PHE A 160 -1.88 -23.16 -0.86
CA PHE A 160 -3.29 -23.46 -0.73
C PHE A 160 -3.81 -24.28 -1.93
N ILE A 161 -3.50 -23.90 -3.17
CA ILE A 161 -3.91 -24.65 -4.37
C ILE A 161 -3.38 -26.07 -4.31
N VAL A 162 -2.09 -26.26 -4.00
CA VAL A 162 -1.46 -27.58 -3.92
C VAL A 162 -2.16 -28.46 -2.89
N PHE A 163 -2.43 -27.96 -1.68
CA PHE A 163 -3.13 -28.71 -0.65
C PHE A 163 -4.59 -28.98 -0.99
N TYR A 164 -5.27 -28.02 -1.62
CA TYR A 164 -6.66 -28.17 -1.99
C TYR A 164 -6.86 -29.23 -3.08
N ILE A 165 -6.00 -29.27 -4.11
CA ILE A 165 -6.05 -30.29 -5.16
C ILE A 165 -5.78 -31.68 -4.55
N LYS A 166 -4.73 -31.82 -3.73
CA LYS A 166 -4.40 -33.09 -3.06
C LYS A 166 -5.49 -33.64 -2.14
N ARG A 167 -6.48 -32.83 -1.73
CA ARG A 167 -7.62 -33.30 -0.95
C ARG A 167 -8.60 -34.14 -1.78
N PHE A 168 -8.64 -33.95 -3.10
CA PHE A 168 -9.57 -34.64 -4.00
C PHE A 168 -8.93 -35.80 -4.76
N GLU A 169 -7.62 -36.00 -4.60
CA GLU A 169 -6.91 -37.23 -4.99
C GLU A 169 -7.08 -38.31 -3.91
#